data_AF-A0A8H3DLB5-F1
#
_entry.id   AF-A0A8H3DLB5-F1
#
_cell.length_a   1.000
_cell.length_b   1.000
_cell.length_c   1.000
_cell.angle_alpha   90.00
_cell.angle_beta   90.00
_cell.angle_gamma   90.00
#
_symmetry.space_group_name_H-M   'P 1'
#
loop_
_entity.id
_entity.type
_entity.pdbx_description
1 polymer ?
#
loop_
_entity_poly.entity_id
_entity_poly.type
_entity_poly.pdbx_seq_one_letter_code
_entity_poly.pdbx_strand_id
1 'polypeptide(L)'
;MGAVELLVSLLAVSGSVLCGALVQEPVVAPQPSTPLPTTRQQSWDAPPTEDSYDNQIFFRLATLLQHWPNTRYPSGASIVPGTIPIGTTLYHGRGDTNLPSEPDWLAFDPEHSTVFARGSNSRLFTFVTTRPLRILYFDGSSAAKLTSGAADTQDLLAWGRIGNQTFADEQRRIVDLCKWGEPLGIDGYVRMEMSL
;
A
#
# COMPACT_ATOMS: atom_id res chain seq x y z
N MET A 1 -48.50 -47.95 13.07
CA MET A 1 -48.18 -46.61 12.53
C MET A 1 -47.00 -46.10 13.35
N GLY A 2 -45.78 -46.55 13.07
CA GLY A 2 -44.94 -46.03 12.00
C GLY A 2 -43.89 -45.10 12.63
N ALA A 3 -43.00 -45.67 13.44
CA ALA A 3 -41.87 -44.95 14.04
C ALA A 3 -40.85 -44.64 12.93
N VAL A 4 -40.64 -43.35 12.64
CA VAL A 4 -39.60 -42.89 11.73
C VAL A 4 -38.36 -42.60 12.57
N GLU A 5 -37.45 -43.57 12.65
CA GLU A 5 -36.09 -43.33 13.12
C GLU A 5 -35.33 -42.57 12.02
N LEU A 6 -34.99 -41.31 12.28
CA LEU A 6 -33.98 -40.60 11.48
C LEU A 6 -32.60 -40.97 12.04
N LEU A 7 -31.93 -41.92 11.39
CA LEU A 7 -30.49 -42.13 11.58
C LEU A 7 -29.73 -40.89 11.07
N VAL A 8 -29.16 -40.13 12.00
CA VAL A 8 -28.12 -39.14 11.68
C VAL A 8 -26.78 -39.86 11.73
N SER A 9 -26.25 -40.21 10.56
CA SER A 9 -24.89 -40.72 10.43
C SER A 9 -23.88 -39.60 10.70
N LEU A 10 -23.25 -39.59 11.88
CA LEU A 10 -22.02 -38.82 12.09
C LEU A 10 -20.89 -39.49 11.30
N LEU A 11 -20.53 -38.92 10.14
CA LEU A 11 -19.24 -39.18 9.53
C LEU A 11 -18.19 -38.37 10.30
N ALA A 12 -17.55 -39.01 11.28
CA ALA A 12 -16.29 -38.52 11.79
C ALA A 12 -15.25 -38.65 10.67
N VAL A 13 -14.93 -37.53 10.00
CA VAL A 13 -13.73 -37.46 9.16
C VAL A 13 -12.55 -37.44 10.13
N SER A 14 -12.06 -38.62 10.47
CA SER A 14 -10.71 -38.78 11.00
C SER A 14 -9.74 -38.41 9.87
N GLY A 15 -9.52 -37.11 9.72
CA GLY A 15 -8.44 -36.57 8.92
C GLY A 15 -7.15 -36.97 9.63
N SER A 16 -6.52 -38.04 9.15
CA SER A 16 -5.15 -38.38 9.51
C SER A 16 -4.31 -37.13 9.27
N VAL A 17 -3.83 -36.50 10.35
CA VAL A 17 -2.71 -35.58 10.25
C VAL A 17 -1.55 -36.43 9.76
N LEU A 18 -1.33 -36.46 8.46
CA LEU A 18 -0.08 -36.90 7.88
C LEU A 18 0.95 -35.89 8.39
N CYS A 19 1.59 -36.25 9.51
CA CYS A 19 2.87 -35.69 9.91
C CYS A 19 3.89 -36.19 8.87
N GLY A 20 3.76 -35.74 7.63
CA GLY A 20 4.82 -35.82 6.66
C GLY A 20 5.94 -34.95 7.21
N ALA A 21 7.09 -35.55 7.49
CA ALA A 21 8.30 -34.78 7.70
C ALA A 21 8.38 -33.77 6.55
N LEU A 22 8.48 -32.48 6.86
CA LEU A 22 8.81 -31.47 5.85
C LEU A 22 10.23 -31.80 5.38
N VAL A 23 10.34 -32.64 4.36
CA VAL A 23 11.59 -32.88 3.66
C VAL A 23 11.81 -31.63 2.81
N GLN A 24 12.70 -30.75 3.27
CA GLN A 24 13.32 -29.78 2.38
C GLN A 24 14.16 -30.58 1.38
N GLU A 25 13.62 -30.78 0.18
CA GLU A 25 14.40 -31.25 -0.95
C GLU A 25 15.32 -30.09 -1.38
N PRO A 26 16.65 -30.23 -1.26
CA PRO A 26 17.55 -29.21 -1.75
C PRO A 26 17.39 -29.09 -3.27
N VAL A 27 17.33 -27.85 -3.76
CA VAL A 27 17.30 -27.57 -5.20
C VAL A 27 18.57 -28.15 -5.82
N VAL A 28 18.41 -29.18 -6.65
CA VAL A 28 19.53 -29.80 -7.37
C VAL A 28 20.09 -28.78 -8.35
N ALA A 29 21.37 -28.45 -8.21
CA ALA A 29 22.06 -27.53 -9.10
C ALA A 29 21.97 -28.02 -10.56
N PRO A 30 21.71 -27.13 -11.55
CA PRO A 30 21.77 -27.50 -12.95
C PRO A 30 23.17 -28.01 -13.32
N GLN A 31 23.21 -29.07 -14.14
CA GLN A 31 24.44 -29.56 -14.76
C GLN A 31 25.11 -28.44 -15.59
N PRO A 32 26.45 -28.41 -15.67
CA PRO A 32 27.18 -27.27 -16.23
C PRO A 32 26.97 -27.18 -17.74
N SER A 33 26.20 -26.19 -18.20
CA SER A 33 26.16 -25.78 -19.61
C SER A 33 26.77 -24.39 -19.78
N THR A 34 27.95 -24.38 -20.42
CA THR A 34 28.63 -23.26 -21.09
C THR A 34 29.13 -22.10 -20.20
N PRO A 35 30.39 -21.62 -20.36
CA PRO A 35 30.89 -20.54 -19.51
C PRO A 35 30.16 -19.23 -19.82
N LEU A 36 29.39 -18.74 -18.85
CA LEU A 36 28.89 -17.37 -18.84
C LEU A 36 30.08 -16.42 -18.60
N PRO A 37 29.99 -15.15 -19.07
CA PRO A 37 31.02 -14.15 -18.83
C PRO A 37 31.28 -14.07 -17.32
N THR A 38 32.56 -14.03 -16.92
CA THR A 38 33.05 -14.05 -15.54
C THR A 38 32.30 -13.05 -14.67
N THR A 39 31.17 -13.52 -14.14
CA THR A 39 30.39 -12.85 -13.12
C THR A 39 31.14 -13.09 -11.84
N ARG A 40 31.38 -12.03 -11.07
CA ARG A 40 32.04 -12.12 -9.76
C ARG A 40 31.21 -13.08 -8.91
N GLN A 41 31.64 -14.34 -8.85
CA GLN A 41 30.89 -15.43 -8.24
C GLN A 41 30.96 -15.24 -6.72
N GLN A 42 29.93 -14.61 -6.17
CA GLN A 42 29.80 -14.43 -4.74
C GLN A 42 29.70 -15.81 -4.08
N SER A 43 30.38 -16.00 -2.96
CA SER A 43 30.25 -17.24 -2.18
C SER A 43 28.79 -17.44 -1.80
N TRP A 44 28.27 -18.67 -1.94
CA TRP A 44 26.88 -18.98 -1.59
C TRP A 44 26.54 -18.69 -0.12
N ASP A 45 27.54 -18.77 0.76
CA ASP A 45 27.42 -18.48 2.20
C ASP A 45 27.82 -17.05 2.57
N ALA A 46 28.14 -16.20 1.57
CA ALA A 46 28.43 -14.80 1.86
C ALA A 46 27.16 -14.12 2.39
N PRO A 47 27.26 -13.32 3.47
CA PRO A 47 26.12 -12.52 3.91
C PRO A 47 25.70 -11.56 2.77
N PRO A 48 24.40 -11.23 2.69
CA PRO A 48 23.94 -10.19 1.76
C PRO A 48 24.74 -8.92 1.96
N THR A 49 25.00 -8.19 0.87
CA THR A 49 25.57 -6.83 0.98
C THR A 49 24.62 -5.94 1.76
N GLU A 50 25.13 -4.91 2.44
CA GLU A 50 24.30 -3.95 3.18
C GLU A 50 23.22 -3.30 2.28
N ASP A 51 23.49 -3.19 0.98
CA ASP A 51 22.57 -2.66 -0.03
C ASP A 51 21.73 -3.74 -0.76
N SER A 52 21.61 -4.96 -0.21
CA SER A 52 20.75 -5.99 -0.79
C SER A 52 19.29 -5.73 -0.43
N TYR A 53 18.56 -5.12 -1.36
CA TYR A 53 17.12 -4.83 -1.23
C TYR A 53 16.24 -5.79 -2.07
N ASP A 54 16.81 -6.87 -2.59
CA ASP A 54 16.12 -7.77 -3.54
C ASP A 54 14.89 -8.44 -2.90
N ASN A 55 14.96 -8.75 -1.60
CA ASN A 55 13.84 -9.31 -0.85
C ASN A 55 12.66 -8.33 -0.72
N GLN A 56 12.90 -7.03 -0.85
CA GLN A 56 11.85 -6.02 -0.77
C GLN A 56 10.89 -6.14 -1.96
N ILE A 57 11.34 -6.57 -3.13
CA ILE A 57 10.47 -6.66 -4.33
C ILE A 57 9.26 -7.58 -4.05
N PHE A 58 9.53 -8.81 -3.60
CA PHE A 58 8.46 -9.76 -3.30
C PHE A 58 7.67 -9.39 -2.05
N PHE A 59 8.32 -8.79 -1.05
CA PHE A 59 7.63 -8.26 0.12
C PHE A 59 6.60 -7.20 -0.28
N ARG A 60 6.97 -6.20 -1.09
CA ARG A 60 6.05 -5.14 -1.54
C ARG A 60 4.92 -5.67 -2.40
N LEU A 61 5.19 -6.62 -3.28
CA LEU A 61 4.15 -7.29 -4.04
C LEU A 61 3.15 -8.02 -3.12
N ALA A 62 3.65 -8.74 -2.12
CA ALA A 62 2.82 -9.48 -1.18
C ALA A 62 2.03 -8.57 -0.22
N THR A 63 2.57 -7.41 0.15
CA THR A 63 1.96 -6.47 1.10
C THR A 63 1.21 -5.33 0.45
N LEU A 64 1.15 -5.27 -0.89
CA LEU A 64 0.48 -4.20 -1.61
C LEU A 64 -0.97 -4.07 -1.15
N LEU A 65 -1.38 -2.84 -0.79
CA LEU A 65 -2.70 -2.52 -0.23
C LEU A 65 -3.06 -3.24 1.08
N GLN A 66 -2.12 -3.94 1.72
CA GLN A 66 -2.35 -4.55 3.03
C GLN A 66 -2.01 -3.57 4.15
N HIS A 67 -2.99 -3.31 5.00
CA HIS A 67 -2.87 -2.30 6.04
C HIS A 67 -1.83 -2.64 7.12
N TRP A 68 -1.84 -3.86 7.67
CA TRP A 68 -1.00 -4.18 8.83
C TRP A 68 0.49 -4.31 8.52
N PRO A 69 0.91 -4.99 7.44
CA PRO A 69 2.32 -5.01 7.04
C PRO A 69 2.85 -3.61 6.71
N ASN A 70 2.03 -2.78 6.05
CA ASN A 70 2.40 -1.40 5.72
C ASN A 70 2.45 -0.49 6.95
N THR A 71 1.67 -0.77 8.00
CA THR A 71 1.81 -0.12 9.32
C THR A 71 3.14 -0.51 9.98
N ARG A 72 3.50 -1.80 9.96
CA ARG A 72 4.75 -2.31 10.54
C ARG A 72 6.00 -1.79 9.82
N TYR A 73 5.93 -1.66 8.50
CA TYR A 73 7.01 -1.23 7.61
C TYR A 73 6.56 -0.06 6.73
N PRO A 74 6.52 1.16 7.30
CA PRO A 74 5.81 2.31 6.71
C PRO A 74 6.46 2.85 5.44
N SER A 75 7.77 2.72 5.28
CA SER A 75 8.49 3.19 4.09
C SER A 75 8.20 2.26 2.93
N GLY A 76 7.37 2.72 1.98
CA GLY A 76 7.08 2.00 0.73
C GLY A 76 7.95 2.49 -0.42
N ALA A 77 8.29 1.57 -1.33
CA ALA A 77 9.15 1.84 -2.50
C ALA A 77 8.44 1.58 -3.84
N SER A 78 7.12 1.31 -3.81
CA SER A 78 6.34 0.98 -5.00
C SER A 78 5.34 2.09 -5.33
N ILE A 79 5.25 2.43 -6.61
CA ILE A 79 4.25 3.33 -7.19
C ILE A 79 3.42 2.49 -8.15
N VAL A 80 2.13 2.35 -7.88
CA VAL A 80 1.25 1.45 -8.63
C VAL A 80 0.14 2.24 -9.32
N PRO A 81 -0.01 2.15 -10.65
CA PRO A 81 -1.11 2.80 -11.33
C PRO A 81 -2.44 2.12 -10.97
N GLY A 82 -3.49 2.92 -10.85
CA GLY A 82 -4.83 2.42 -10.51
C GLY A 82 -5.94 3.26 -11.13
N THR A 83 -7.17 2.83 -10.92
CA THR A 83 -8.36 3.56 -11.34
C THR A 83 -9.40 3.53 -10.24
N ILE A 84 -9.88 4.71 -9.84
CA ILE A 84 -11.06 4.84 -8.97
C ILE A 84 -12.30 4.81 -9.87
N PRO A 85 -13.25 3.89 -9.66
CA PRO A 85 -14.43 3.78 -10.50
C PRO A 85 -15.39 4.97 -10.30
N ILE A 86 -16.26 5.20 -11.28
CA ILE A 86 -17.40 6.12 -11.16
C ILE A 86 -18.31 5.70 -9.98
N GLY A 87 -18.90 6.68 -9.29
CA GLY A 87 -19.77 6.43 -8.13
C GLY A 87 -19.02 6.16 -6.83
N THR A 88 -17.68 6.25 -6.81
CA THR A 88 -16.91 6.15 -5.58
C THR A 88 -17.17 7.38 -4.72
N THR A 89 -17.55 7.15 -3.47
CA THR A 89 -17.76 8.21 -2.49
C THR A 89 -16.45 8.51 -1.78
N LEU A 90 -16.11 9.79 -1.67
CA LEU A 90 -14.92 10.31 -0.99
C LEU A 90 -15.33 11.38 0.02
N TYR A 91 -14.56 11.51 1.09
CA TYR A 91 -14.87 12.40 2.22
C TYR A 91 -13.75 13.40 2.46
N HIS A 92 -14.09 14.55 3.02
CA HIS A 92 -13.12 15.59 3.40
C HIS A 92 -13.64 16.39 4.59
N GLY A 93 -12.92 16.35 5.71
CA GLY A 93 -13.21 17.17 6.88
C GLY A 93 -12.45 18.48 6.83
N ARG A 94 -13.14 19.59 7.11
CA ARG A 94 -12.53 20.92 7.26
C ARG A 94 -13.03 21.62 8.50
N GLY A 95 -12.22 22.53 9.04
CA GLY A 95 -12.62 23.46 10.09
C GLY A 95 -13.41 24.69 9.60
N ASP A 96 -13.65 24.76 8.29
CA ASP A 96 -14.39 25.85 7.65
C ASP A 96 -15.48 25.32 6.70
N THR A 97 -16.23 26.25 6.14
CA THR A 97 -17.38 25.99 5.28
C THR A 97 -17.06 25.95 3.79
N ASN A 98 -15.81 26.20 3.41
CA ASN A 98 -15.41 26.48 2.03
C ASN A 98 -14.84 25.22 1.39
N LEU A 99 -15.08 25.04 0.09
CA LEU A 99 -14.39 24.02 -0.67
C LEU A 99 -12.91 24.43 -0.88
N PRO A 100 -11.95 23.50 -0.83
CA PRO A 100 -10.56 23.80 -1.13
C PRO A 100 -10.41 24.43 -2.52
N SER A 101 -9.66 25.53 -2.61
CA SER A 101 -9.29 26.15 -3.90
C SER A 101 -8.06 25.50 -4.54
N GLU A 102 -7.28 24.78 -3.73
CA GLU A 102 -6.06 24.07 -4.12
C GLU A 102 -6.26 22.55 -3.87
N PRO A 103 -5.45 21.69 -4.51
CA PRO A 103 -5.45 20.26 -4.24
C PRO A 103 -5.32 19.94 -2.75
N ASP A 104 -6.19 19.05 -2.25
CA ASP A 104 -6.21 18.61 -0.86
C ASP A 104 -6.59 17.13 -0.77
N TRP A 105 -6.34 16.51 0.38
CA TRP A 105 -6.52 15.08 0.58
C TRP A 105 -7.99 14.72 0.87
N LEU A 106 -8.47 13.70 0.17
CA LEU A 106 -9.77 13.06 0.41
C LEU A 106 -9.55 11.68 1.03
N ALA A 107 -10.54 11.19 1.78
CA ALA A 107 -10.52 9.85 2.35
C ALA A 107 -11.61 8.95 1.72
N PHE A 108 -11.36 7.64 1.70
CA PHE A 108 -12.37 6.65 1.30
C PHE A 108 -13.39 6.37 2.41
N ASP A 109 -13.04 6.68 3.65
CA ASP A 109 -13.89 6.48 4.81
C ASP A 109 -14.20 7.82 5.50
N PRO A 110 -15.44 7.97 6.01
CA PRO A 110 -15.84 9.20 6.69
C PRO A 110 -15.15 9.35 8.05
N GLU A 111 -14.80 8.25 8.72
CA GLU A 111 -14.18 8.25 10.05
C GLU A 111 -12.85 9.01 10.04
N HIS A 112 -11.94 8.65 9.13
CA HIS A 112 -10.68 9.33 8.94
C HIS A 112 -10.88 10.80 8.57
N SER A 113 -11.88 11.13 7.74
CA SER A 113 -12.16 12.53 7.41
C SER A 113 -12.67 13.35 8.59
N THR A 114 -13.45 12.76 9.50
CA THR A 114 -14.04 13.50 10.63
C THR A 114 -13.00 14.07 11.57
N VAL A 115 -11.82 13.46 11.68
CA VAL A 115 -10.73 13.97 12.54
C VAL A 115 -10.20 15.34 12.08
N PHE A 116 -10.47 15.74 10.83
CA PHE A 116 -10.09 17.04 10.26
C PHE A 116 -11.24 18.07 10.31
N ALA A 117 -12.47 17.65 10.59
CA ALA A 117 -13.61 18.53 10.81
C ALA A 117 -13.58 19.14 12.23
N ARG A 118 -12.60 20.01 12.49
CA ARG A 118 -12.35 20.59 13.83
C ARG A 118 -12.91 22.01 13.96
N GLY A 119 -13.57 22.30 15.08
CA GLY A 119 -14.10 23.63 15.41
C GLY A 119 -15.58 23.81 15.13
N SER A 120 -16.13 24.95 15.56
CA SER A 120 -17.59 25.21 15.57
C SER A 120 -18.21 25.37 14.17
N ASN A 121 -17.41 25.74 13.17
CA ASN A 121 -17.84 25.93 11.79
C ASN A 121 -17.34 24.82 10.86
N SER A 122 -16.98 23.66 11.42
CA SER A 122 -16.47 22.54 10.66
C SER A 122 -17.53 21.93 9.74
N ARG A 123 -17.06 21.35 8.63
CA ARG A 123 -17.90 20.58 7.69
C ARG A 123 -17.21 19.30 7.28
N LEU A 124 -18.01 18.25 7.16
CA LEU A 124 -17.65 17.03 6.46
C LEU A 124 -18.28 17.10 5.07
N PHE A 125 -17.45 17.24 4.04
CA PHE A 125 -17.88 17.21 2.65
C PHE A 125 -17.89 15.76 2.15
N THR A 126 -18.87 15.47 1.30
CA THR A 126 -18.99 14.20 0.59
C THR A 126 -18.95 14.47 -0.90
N PHE A 127 -18.02 13.81 -1.58
CA PHE A 127 -17.84 13.88 -3.03
C PHE A 127 -18.17 12.52 -3.63
N VAL A 128 -18.63 12.52 -4.88
CA VAL A 128 -18.85 11.30 -5.65
C VAL A 128 -18.15 11.45 -6.99
N THR A 129 -17.36 10.46 -7.38
CA THR A 129 -16.67 10.46 -8.68
C THR A 129 -17.69 10.36 -9.81
N THR A 130 -17.64 11.29 -10.77
CA THR A 130 -18.55 11.35 -11.92
C THR A 130 -17.97 10.72 -13.19
N ARG A 131 -16.71 10.28 -13.12
CA ARG A 131 -15.98 9.54 -14.15
C ARG A 131 -14.91 8.66 -13.50
N PRO A 132 -14.33 7.68 -14.22
CA PRO A 132 -13.13 7.00 -13.75
C PRO A 132 -11.99 8.00 -13.51
N LEU A 133 -11.29 7.86 -12.38
CA LEU A 133 -10.12 8.67 -12.06
C LEU A 133 -8.86 7.81 -12.17
N ARG A 134 -7.89 8.23 -12.99
CA ARG A 134 -6.59 7.56 -13.11
C ARG A 134 -5.69 8.03 -11.98
N ILE A 135 -5.26 7.12 -11.13
CA ILE A 135 -4.49 7.46 -9.93
C ILE A 135 -3.14 6.75 -9.91
N LEU A 136 -2.22 7.26 -9.11
CA LEU A 136 -1.05 6.53 -8.65
C LEU A 136 -1.17 6.24 -7.16
N TYR A 137 -0.99 4.98 -6.78
CA TYR A 137 -0.93 4.54 -5.38
C TYR A 137 0.52 4.49 -4.90
N PHE A 138 0.78 5.12 -3.75
CA PHE A 138 2.06 5.01 -3.05
C PHE A 138 1.96 3.94 -1.95
N ASP A 139 2.75 2.87 -2.08
CA ASP A 139 2.76 1.78 -1.12
C ASP A 139 3.34 2.18 0.25
N GLY A 140 3.24 1.29 1.23
CA GLY A 140 3.57 1.57 2.63
C GLY A 140 2.50 2.42 3.31
N SER A 141 2.81 2.94 4.50
CA SER A 141 1.94 3.91 5.21
C SER A 141 2.27 5.33 4.77
N SER A 142 2.19 5.60 3.46
CA SER A 142 2.65 6.83 2.82
C SER A 142 1.92 8.11 3.26
N ALA A 143 0.77 7.99 3.95
CA ALA A 143 0.07 9.12 4.56
C ALA A 143 0.49 9.40 6.01
N ALA A 144 1.27 8.53 6.66
CA ALA A 144 1.55 8.59 8.10
C ALA A 144 2.46 9.75 8.56
N LYS A 145 2.98 10.58 7.63
CA LYS A 145 3.82 11.77 7.90
C LYS A 145 4.99 11.49 8.85
N LEU A 146 5.54 10.29 8.79
CA LEU A 146 6.68 9.89 9.62
C LEU A 146 7.98 10.40 9.03
N THR A 147 8.89 10.85 9.90
CA THR A 147 10.29 11.16 9.54
C THR A 147 11.11 9.91 9.22
N SER A 148 10.56 8.71 9.45
CA SER A 148 11.18 7.43 9.14
C SER A 148 11.09 7.02 7.66
N GLY A 149 10.67 7.93 6.77
CA GLY A 149 10.68 7.73 5.32
C GLY A 149 9.38 7.23 4.71
N ALA A 150 8.25 7.32 5.43
CA ALA A 150 6.93 6.96 4.90
C ALA A 150 6.59 7.72 3.59
N ALA A 151 7.08 8.95 3.49
CA ALA A 151 6.81 9.86 2.38
C ALA A 151 7.97 9.97 1.37
N ASP A 152 9.02 9.15 1.47
CA ASP A 152 10.22 9.35 0.65
C ASP A 152 9.93 9.13 -0.84
N THR A 153 9.13 8.11 -1.18
CA THR A 153 8.78 7.82 -2.58
C THR A 153 8.00 8.96 -3.24
N GLN A 154 7.08 9.60 -2.49
CA GLN A 154 6.31 10.74 -2.98
C GLN A 154 7.17 12.01 -3.08
N ASP A 155 8.13 12.21 -2.17
CA ASP A 155 9.08 13.33 -2.23
C ASP A 155 10.07 13.20 -3.39
N LEU A 156 10.60 11.99 -3.62
CA LEU A 156 11.46 11.72 -4.76
C LEU A 156 10.72 11.95 -6.09
N LEU A 157 9.47 11.53 -6.18
CA LEU A 157 8.65 11.77 -7.37
C LEU A 157 8.36 13.27 -7.58
N ALA A 158 8.02 13.99 -6.52
CA ALA A 158 7.66 15.40 -6.60
C ALA A 158 8.87 16.33 -6.81
N TRP A 159 9.99 16.05 -6.15
CA TRP A 159 11.10 17.00 -5.98
C TRP A 159 12.49 16.45 -6.31
N GLY A 160 12.63 15.14 -6.54
CA GLY A 160 13.94 14.50 -6.76
C GLY A 160 14.84 14.47 -5.51
N ARG A 161 14.29 14.74 -4.33
CA ARG A 161 14.99 14.71 -3.04
C ARG A 161 14.00 14.44 -1.91
N ILE A 162 14.49 13.92 -0.79
CA ILE A 162 13.68 13.70 0.42
C ILE A 162 13.41 15.05 1.12
N GLY A 163 12.16 15.29 1.52
CA GLY A 163 11.73 16.48 2.24
C GLY A 163 11.84 16.36 3.76
N ASN A 164 11.50 17.44 4.47
CA ASN A 164 11.62 17.51 5.93
C ASN A 164 10.36 17.03 6.67
N GLN A 165 9.37 16.49 5.94
CA GLN A 165 8.10 15.98 6.47
C GLN A 165 7.31 16.98 7.33
N THR A 166 7.42 18.27 7.02
CA THR A 166 6.64 19.30 7.73
C THR A 166 5.21 19.39 7.21
N PHE A 167 4.31 20.03 7.96
CA PHE A 167 2.95 20.31 7.48
C PHE A 167 2.94 21.18 6.22
N ALA A 168 3.88 22.13 6.11
CA ALA A 168 4.03 22.94 4.91
C ALA A 168 4.51 22.10 3.71
N ASP A 169 5.43 21.15 3.94
CA ASP A 169 5.89 20.21 2.93
C ASP A 169 4.74 19.32 2.44
N GLU A 170 3.85 18.87 3.33
CA GLU A 170 2.68 18.07 2.96
C GLU A 170 1.73 18.82 2.02
N GLN A 171 1.44 20.10 2.29
CA GLN A 171 0.62 20.93 1.42
C GLN A 171 1.30 21.20 0.08
N ARG A 172 2.61 21.48 0.11
CA ARG A 172 3.38 21.69 -1.12
C ARG A 172 3.47 20.43 -1.97
N ARG A 173 3.63 19.27 -1.34
CA ARG A 173 3.78 17.97 -1.98
C ARG A 173 2.57 17.62 -2.83
N ILE A 174 1.36 17.73 -2.30
CA ILE A 174 0.16 17.41 -3.09
C ILE A 174 0.03 18.34 -4.30
N VAL A 175 0.32 19.64 -4.14
CA VAL A 175 0.28 20.62 -5.22
C VAL A 175 1.31 20.29 -6.30
N ASP A 176 2.55 20.00 -5.91
CA ASP A 176 3.64 19.71 -6.86
C ASP A 176 3.45 18.34 -7.53
N LEU A 177 2.92 17.35 -6.82
CA LEU A 177 2.52 16.06 -7.41
C LEU A 177 1.42 16.25 -8.45
N CYS A 178 0.35 17.00 -8.15
CA CYS A 178 -0.71 17.28 -9.13
C CYS A 178 -0.15 17.96 -10.39
N LYS A 179 0.77 18.92 -10.26
CA LYS A 179 1.44 19.55 -11.42
C LYS A 179 2.28 18.55 -12.22
N TRP A 180 2.98 17.63 -11.54
CA TRP A 180 3.76 16.59 -12.20
C TRP A 180 2.87 15.59 -12.94
N GLY A 181 1.73 15.22 -12.37
CA GLY A 181 0.80 14.22 -12.90
C GLY A 181 -0.11 14.74 -14.02
N GLU A 182 -0.41 16.04 -14.03
CA GLU A 182 -1.29 16.69 -15.01
C GLU A 182 -0.95 16.38 -16.48
N PRO A 183 0.29 16.57 -16.99
CA PRO A 183 0.63 16.27 -18.38
C PRO A 183 0.52 14.78 -18.72
N LEU A 184 0.55 13.92 -17.71
CA LEU A 184 0.38 12.48 -17.88
C LEU A 184 -1.08 12.07 -17.83
N GLY A 185 -2.00 12.98 -17.47
CA GLY A 185 -3.44 12.77 -17.27
C GLY A 185 -3.78 12.12 -15.93
N ILE A 186 -2.89 12.17 -14.94
CA ILE A 186 -3.13 11.59 -13.61
C ILE A 186 -4.09 12.51 -12.86
N ASP A 187 -5.17 11.95 -12.35
CA ASP A 187 -6.25 12.68 -11.66
C ASP A 187 -6.00 12.83 -10.16
N GLY A 188 -5.11 12.02 -9.58
CA GLY A 188 -4.79 12.09 -8.17
C GLY A 188 -3.87 10.98 -7.67
N TYR A 189 -3.63 11.00 -6.37
CA TYR A 189 -2.71 10.09 -5.68
C TYR A 189 -3.44 9.43 -4.52
N VAL A 190 -3.22 8.13 -4.35
CA VAL A 190 -3.77 7.36 -3.24
C VAL A 190 -2.64 6.92 -2.34
N ARG A 191 -2.88 7.00 -1.03
CA ARG A 191 -1.92 6.68 0.01
C ARG A 191 -2.65 6.11 1.21
N MET A 192 -1.94 5.35 2.02
CA MET A 192 -2.48 4.65 3.17
C MET A 192 -1.96 5.28 4.46
N GLU A 193 -2.87 5.49 5.41
CA GLU A 193 -2.53 5.89 6.76
C GLU A 193 -2.06 4.70 7.60
N MET A 194 -1.27 5.01 8.63
CA MET A 194 -0.88 4.05 9.63
C MET A 194 -1.97 3.96 10.71
N SER A 195 -2.28 2.75 11.18
CA SER A 195 -3.01 2.63 12.45
C SER A 195 -2.05 2.64 13.63
N LEU A 196 -2.36 3.50 14.60
CA LEU A 196 -1.63 3.65 15.87
C LEU A 196 -2.21 2.76 16.97
#